data_AF-A0A3P9IV31-F1
#
_entry.id   AF-A0A3P9IV31-F1
#
_cell.length_a   1.000
_cell.length_b   1.000
_cell.length_c   1.000
_cell.angle_alpha   90.00
_cell.angle_beta   90.00
_cell.angle_gamma   90.00
#
_symmetry.space_group_name_H-M   'P 1'
#
loop_
_entity.id
_entity.type
_entity.pdbx_description
1 polymer ?
#
loop_
_entity_poly.entity_id
_entity_poly.type
_entity_poly.pdbx_seq_one_letter_code
_entity_poly.pdbx_strand_id
1 'polypeptide(L)'
;MNKTGPQLLELSPVEGAPIREKYTASDKLYTKLKADVTQRAATLDEAISKSTQFHDKIDSMIESLERIAERLRKPPSISVEVEKIKEQMNENKAVSMDLEKLQPSYETLKQRGEEMIARSEGPDKDLSAKAVQDKLDQMVFLWSDIQALLEEREGKLLDVMDLAEKFWCDHCALIATIKDSQDLLKELEEPGVDPSVVKQQQEFVEGFKEELDGLQEDLDVVRNQGAELLTACGEPDKPVIKKSIDEVTFNIKKIGYS
;
A
#
# COMPACT_ATOMS: atom_id res chain seq x y z
N MET A 1 -29.86 1.07 58.93
CA MET A 1 -31.13 0.79 59.64
C MET A 1 -31.32 1.84 60.72
N ASN A 2 -32.28 2.76 60.57
CA ASN A 2 -32.81 3.56 61.67
C ASN A 2 -34.33 3.46 61.57
N LYS A 3 -34.94 2.62 62.43
CA LYS A 3 -36.37 2.27 62.40
C LYS A 3 -37.27 3.33 63.06
N THR A 4 -36.68 4.40 63.59
CA THR A 4 -37.35 5.38 64.45
C THR A 4 -38.37 6.26 63.72
N GLY A 5 -38.11 6.61 62.45
CA GLY A 5 -39.00 7.50 61.67
C GLY A 5 -40.39 6.93 61.41
N PRO A 6 -40.51 5.69 60.89
CA PRO A 6 -41.80 5.03 60.68
C PRO A 6 -42.56 4.72 61.99
N GLN A 7 -41.84 4.38 63.07
CA GLN A 7 -42.43 3.99 64.36
C GLN A 7 -43.08 5.15 65.13
N LEU A 8 -42.71 6.40 64.84
CA LEU A 8 -43.27 7.59 65.48
C LEU A 8 -44.74 7.85 65.12
N LEU A 9 -45.21 7.39 63.97
CA LEU A 9 -46.62 7.50 63.57
C LEU A 9 -47.55 6.63 64.41
N GLU A 10 -47.03 5.51 64.93
CA GLU A 10 -47.80 4.64 65.83
C GLU A 10 -47.94 5.25 67.23
N LEU A 11 -47.04 6.17 67.60
CA LEU A 11 -47.01 6.82 68.92
C LEU A 11 -47.71 8.20 68.94
N SER A 12 -47.63 8.98 67.86
CA SER A 12 -48.31 10.27 67.70
C SER A 12 -48.62 10.54 66.23
N PRO A 13 -49.87 10.31 65.77
CA PRO A 13 -50.23 10.43 64.36
C PRO A 13 -50.07 11.84 63.77
N VAL A 14 -50.33 12.88 64.58
CA VAL A 14 -50.29 14.29 64.15
C VAL A 14 -48.86 14.80 64.02
N GLU A 15 -48.00 14.47 64.99
CA GLU A 15 -46.60 14.94 65.01
C GLU A 15 -45.67 14.03 64.18
N GLY A 16 -46.04 12.76 64.00
CA GLY A 16 -45.27 11.78 63.23
C GLY A 16 -45.38 11.93 61.71
N ALA A 17 -46.48 12.50 61.19
CA ALA A 17 -46.69 12.70 59.75
C ALA A 17 -45.59 13.58 59.07
N PRO A 18 -45.28 14.81 59.56
CA PRO A 18 -44.22 15.63 58.98
C PRO A 18 -42.82 15.01 59.15
N ILE A 19 -42.61 14.24 60.22
CA ILE A 19 -41.34 13.51 60.46
C ILE A 19 -41.18 12.38 59.43
N ARG A 20 -42.24 11.62 59.16
CA ARG A 20 -42.24 10.59 58.10
C ARG A 20 -42.01 11.22 56.73
N GLU A 21 -42.67 12.32 56.41
CA GLU A 21 -42.48 12.98 55.12
C GLU A 21 -41.01 13.37 54.92
N LYS A 22 -40.42 14.07 55.90
CA LYS A 22 -38.97 14.41 55.89
C LYS A 22 -38.09 13.17 55.80
N TYR A 23 -38.39 12.12 56.56
CA TYR A 23 -37.65 10.86 56.52
C TYR A 23 -37.70 10.23 55.12
N THR A 24 -38.89 10.11 54.52
CA THR A 24 -39.04 9.53 53.17
C THR A 24 -38.38 10.38 52.10
N ALA A 25 -38.39 11.71 52.23
CA ALA A 25 -37.66 12.60 51.34
C ALA A 25 -36.15 12.41 51.47
N SER A 26 -35.62 12.34 52.70
CA SER A 26 -34.21 12.06 52.95
C SER A 26 -33.77 10.68 52.44
N ASP A 27 -34.60 9.64 52.62
CA ASP A 27 -34.33 8.29 52.14
C ASP A 27 -34.30 8.21 50.60
N LYS A 28 -35.22 8.91 49.93
CA LYS A 28 -35.21 9.07 48.47
C LYS A 28 -33.95 9.77 47.98
N LEU A 29 -33.56 10.88 48.62
CA LEU A 29 -32.33 11.61 48.28
C LEU A 29 -31.09 10.75 48.50
N TYR A 30 -31.02 10.03 49.61
CA TYR A 30 -29.93 9.10 49.90
C TYR A 30 -29.84 7.98 48.87
N THR A 31 -30.97 7.38 48.50
CA THR A 31 -31.02 6.31 47.49
C THR A 31 -30.57 6.82 46.12
N LYS A 32 -31.03 8.01 45.72
CA LYS A 32 -30.58 8.66 44.48
C LYS A 32 -29.09 8.95 44.51
N LEU A 33 -28.59 9.58 45.57
CA LEU A 33 -27.16 9.89 45.72
C LEU A 33 -26.30 8.61 45.66
N LYS A 34 -26.74 7.54 46.32
CA LYS A 34 -26.06 6.24 46.26
C LYS A 34 -25.97 5.72 44.82
N ALA A 35 -27.08 5.77 44.07
CA ALA A 35 -27.10 5.37 42.66
C ALA A 35 -26.17 6.24 41.80
N ASP A 36 -26.23 7.56 41.96
CA ASP A 36 -25.40 8.52 41.23
C ASP A 36 -23.90 8.30 41.50
N VAL A 37 -23.52 8.05 42.76
CA VAL A 37 -22.14 7.74 43.16
C VAL A 37 -21.67 6.40 42.59
N THR A 38 -22.51 5.35 42.64
CA THR A 38 -22.18 4.05 42.06
C THR A 38 -21.98 4.13 40.55
N GLN A 39 -22.87 4.85 39.85
CA GLN A 39 -22.74 5.07 38.41
C GLN A 39 -21.46 5.85 38.07
N ARG A 40 -21.17 6.91 38.84
CA ARG A 40 -19.98 7.72 38.62
C ARG A 40 -18.68 6.94 38.87
N ALA A 41 -18.65 6.07 39.88
CA ALA A 41 -17.52 5.19 40.13
C ALA A 41 -17.26 4.26 38.94
N ALA A 42 -18.31 3.59 38.43
CA ALA A 42 -18.19 2.70 37.27
C ALA A 42 -17.69 3.44 36.01
N THR A 43 -18.21 4.64 35.74
CA THR A 43 -17.76 5.47 34.60
C THR A 43 -16.31 5.92 34.75
N LEU A 44 -15.85 6.25 35.97
CA LEU A 44 -14.46 6.60 36.22
C LEU A 44 -13.53 5.40 36.04
N ASP A 45 -13.89 4.23 36.56
CA ASP A 45 -13.12 3.00 36.40
C ASP A 45 -12.95 2.61 34.92
N GLU A 46 -14.03 2.74 34.13
CA GLU A 46 -13.97 2.53 32.69
C GLU A 46 -13.06 3.55 32.00
N ALA A 47 -13.18 4.83 32.34
CA ALA A 47 -12.36 5.90 31.77
C ALA A 47 -10.87 5.71 32.07
N ILE A 48 -10.52 5.31 33.30
CA ILE A 48 -9.15 5.00 33.70
C ILE A 48 -8.64 3.81 32.89
N SER A 49 -9.39 2.71 32.82
CA SER A 49 -9.00 1.53 32.05
C SER A 49 -8.74 1.84 30.57
N LYS A 50 -9.62 2.61 29.94
CA LYS A 50 -9.47 3.03 28.54
C LYS A 50 -8.25 3.95 28.34
N SER A 51 -8.06 4.91 29.25
CA SER A 51 -6.92 5.85 29.23
C SER A 51 -5.58 5.12 29.36
N THR A 52 -5.46 4.22 30.34
CA THR A 52 -4.26 3.40 30.54
C THR A 52 -3.93 2.59 29.29
N GLN A 53 -4.92 1.87 28.73
CA GLN A 53 -4.68 1.07 27.53
C GLN A 53 -4.32 1.90 26.29
N PHE A 54 -4.77 3.15 26.19
CA PHE A 54 -4.36 4.06 25.12
C PHE A 54 -2.89 4.46 25.29
N HIS A 55 -2.54 5.00 26.47
CA HIS A 55 -1.19 5.47 26.75
C HIS A 55 -0.14 4.37 26.70
N ASP A 56 -0.48 3.14 27.10
CA ASP A 56 0.44 1.99 27.06
C ASP A 56 0.81 1.55 25.64
N LYS A 57 -0.04 1.85 24.64
CA LYS A 57 0.06 1.24 23.30
C LYS A 57 0.32 2.24 22.18
N ILE A 58 -0.06 3.50 22.35
CA ILE A 58 -0.01 4.50 21.28
C ILE A 58 1.41 4.71 20.73
N ASP A 59 2.42 4.80 21.60
CA ASP A 59 3.79 5.06 21.16
C ASP A 59 4.37 3.87 20.38
N SER A 60 4.09 2.64 20.82
CA SER A 60 4.49 1.42 20.10
C SER A 60 3.79 1.29 18.74
N MET A 61 2.53 1.72 18.64
CA MET A 61 1.83 1.79 17.35
C MET A 61 2.49 2.80 16.42
N ILE A 62 2.77 4.01 16.90
CA ILE A 62 3.45 5.06 16.11
C ILE A 62 4.81 4.58 15.62
N GLU A 63 5.65 4.02 16.50
CA GLU A 63 6.97 3.45 16.12
C GLU A 63 6.85 2.35 15.05
N SER A 64 5.81 1.52 15.15
CA SER A 64 5.55 0.45 14.16
C SER A 64 5.19 1.04 12.80
N LEU A 65 4.32 2.05 12.76
CA LEU A 65 3.93 2.74 11.55
C LEU A 65 5.11 3.53 10.95
N GLU A 66 5.90 4.23 11.77
CA GLU A 66 7.10 4.95 11.32
C GLU A 66 8.10 4.03 10.63
N ARG A 67 8.34 2.84 11.19
CA ARG A 67 9.22 1.84 10.59
C ARG A 67 8.71 1.37 9.22
N ILE A 68 7.40 1.16 9.08
CA ILE A 68 6.79 0.78 7.80
C ILE A 68 6.93 1.92 6.80
N ALA A 69 6.59 3.15 7.19
CA ALA A 69 6.67 4.33 6.34
C ALA A 69 8.11 4.59 5.88
N GLU A 70 9.11 4.51 6.76
CA GLU A 70 10.52 4.68 6.40
C GLU A 70 10.99 3.64 5.37
N ARG A 71 10.56 2.39 5.51
CA ARG A 71 10.85 1.34 4.54
C ARG A 71 10.22 1.62 3.17
N LEU A 72 8.99 2.15 3.14
CA LEU A 72 8.26 2.43 1.90
C LEU A 72 8.72 3.72 1.20
N ARG A 73 9.17 4.73 1.95
CA ARG A 73 9.71 5.98 1.39
C ARG A 73 11.02 5.79 0.64
N LYS A 74 11.73 4.68 0.88
CA LYS A 74 12.91 4.31 0.08
C LYS A 74 12.44 3.87 -1.31
N PRO A 75 12.81 4.59 -2.38
CA PRO A 75 12.38 4.24 -3.73
C PRO A 75 12.80 2.80 -4.08
N PRO A 76 11.91 1.97 -4.62
CA PRO A 76 12.29 0.64 -5.07
C PRO A 76 13.25 0.74 -6.25
N SER A 77 14.30 -0.09 -6.24
CA SER A 77 15.05 -0.39 -7.45
C SER A 77 14.28 -1.46 -8.23
N ILE A 78 13.32 -1.04 -9.06
CA ILE A 78 12.45 -1.96 -9.80
C ILE A 78 13.28 -2.71 -10.85
N SER A 79 13.10 -4.04 -10.89
CA SER A 79 13.83 -4.87 -11.84
C SER A 79 13.25 -4.78 -13.26
N VAL A 80 14.01 -5.23 -14.25
CA VAL A 80 13.52 -5.43 -15.63
C VAL A 80 13.16 -6.89 -15.89
N GLU A 81 13.49 -7.81 -14.98
CA GLU A 81 13.16 -9.22 -15.08
C GLU A 81 11.77 -9.49 -14.52
N VAL A 82 10.87 -10.02 -15.34
CA VAL A 82 9.45 -10.27 -15.01
C VAL A 82 9.28 -11.02 -13.68
N GLU A 83 10.05 -12.09 -13.45
CA GLU A 83 9.94 -12.88 -12.22
C GLU A 83 10.39 -12.09 -10.97
N LYS A 84 11.41 -11.24 -11.09
CA LYS A 84 11.85 -10.38 -9.98
C LYS A 84 10.85 -9.27 -9.70
N ILE A 85 10.19 -8.71 -10.72
CA ILE A 85 9.11 -7.74 -10.50
C ILE A 85 7.95 -8.42 -9.75
N LYS A 86 7.61 -9.68 -10.07
CA LYS A 86 6.59 -10.45 -9.33
C LYS A 86 6.99 -10.65 -7.87
N GLU A 87 8.26 -10.94 -7.59
CA GLU A 87 8.77 -10.99 -6.21
C GLU A 87 8.59 -9.65 -5.50
N GLN A 88 8.95 -8.53 -6.15
CA GLN A 88 8.77 -7.18 -5.60
C GLN A 88 7.31 -6.83 -5.32
N MET A 89 6.38 -7.26 -6.18
CA MET A 89 4.93 -7.12 -5.94
C MET A 89 4.47 -7.95 -4.74
N ASN A 90 4.96 -9.18 -4.61
CA ASN A 90 4.66 -10.02 -3.46
C ASN A 90 5.19 -9.42 -2.15
N GLU A 91 6.37 -8.81 -2.18
CA GLU A 91 6.91 -8.05 -1.04
C GLU A 91 6.01 -6.86 -0.69
N ASN A 92 5.57 -6.07 -1.67
CA ASN A 92 4.67 -4.94 -1.46
C ASN A 92 3.34 -5.40 -0.82
N LYS A 93 2.78 -6.50 -1.34
CA LYS A 93 1.58 -7.14 -0.79
C LYS A 93 1.79 -7.64 0.64
N ALA A 94 2.95 -8.20 0.96
CA ALA A 94 3.27 -8.63 2.32
C ALA A 94 3.27 -7.43 3.29
N VAL A 95 3.77 -6.27 2.88
CA VAL A 95 3.67 -5.03 3.68
C VAL A 95 2.22 -4.59 3.87
N SER A 96 1.39 -4.66 2.83
CA SER A 96 -0.05 -4.38 2.93
C SER A 96 -0.74 -5.29 3.95
N MET A 97 -0.46 -6.60 3.90
CA MET A 97 -1.00 -7.58 4.85
C MET A 97 -0.52 -7.32 6.28
N ASP A 98 0.72 -6.86 6.47
CA ASP A 98 1.22 -6.47 7.79
C ASP A 98 0.52 -5.23 8.33
N LEU A 99 0.19 -4.25 7.46
CA LEU A 99 -0.60 -3.09 7.83
C LEU A 99 -2.04 -3.49 8.23
N GLU A 100 -2.69 -4.37 7.45
CA GLU A 100 -4.03 -4.89 7.76
C GLU A 100 -4.09 -5.56 9.14
N LYS A 101 -3.04 -6.30 9.55
CA LYS A 101 -2.96 -6.90 10.89
C LYS A 101 -2.95 -5.85 12.01
N LEU A 102 -2.46 -4.64 11.75
CA LEU A 102 -2.44 -3.54 12.72
C LEU A 102 -3.78 -2.81 12.81
N GLN A 103 -4.66 -2.95 11.81
CA GLN A 103 -5.90 -2.18 11.68
C GLN A 103 -6.81 -2.24 12.94
N PRO A 104 -7.08 -3.40 13.55
CA PRO A 104 -7.96 -3.44 14.74
C PRO A 104 -7.38 -2.65 15.92
N SER A 105 -6.06 -2.68 16.09
CA SER A 105 -5.37 -1.95 17.15
C SER A 105 -5.36 -0.44 16.86
N TYR A 106 -5.13 -0.06 15.59
CA TYR A 106 -5.22 1.33 15.13
C TYR A 106 -6.61 1.92 15.38
N GLU A 107 -7.68 1.23 14.96
CA GLU A 107 -9.07 1.66 15.15
C GLU A 107 -9.41 1.80 16.64
N THR A 108 -9.00 0.83 17.45
CA THR A 108 -9.21 0.85 18.92
C THR A 108 -8.51 2.04 19.56
N LEU A 109 -7.26 2.32 19.17
CA LEU A 109 -6.50 3.46 19.69
C LEU A 109 -7.12 4.79 19.27
N LYS A 110 -7.51 4.90 18.00
CA LYS A 110 -8.18 6.08 17.46
C LYS A 110 -9.46 6.39 18.24
N GLN A 111 -10.36 5.41 18.35
CA GLN A 111 -11.61 5.56 19.10
C GLN A 111 -11.37 5.98 20.55
N ARG A 112 -10.40 5.36 21.23
CA ARG A 112 -10.12 5.67 22.65
C ARG A 112 -9.56 7.08 22.83
N GLY A 113 -8.64 7.50 21.97
CA GLY A 113 -8.10 8.85 22.03
C GLY A 113 -9.18 9.91 21.75
N GLU A 114 -10.06 9.67 20.76
CA GLU A 114 -11.21 10.55 20.47
C GLU A 114 -12.17 10.63 21.66
N GLU A 115 -12.49 9.49 22.28
CA GLU A 115 -13.31 9.44 23.49
C GLU A 115 -12.66 10.18 24.68
N MET A 116 -11.33 10.11 24.83
CA MET A 116 -10.60 10.83 25.88
C MET A 116 -10.68 12.34 25.67
N ILE A 117 -10.49 12.81 24.43
CA ILE A 117 -10.62 14.22 24.07
C ILE A 117 -12.06 14.69 24.30
N ALA A 118 -13.06 13.92 23.89
CA ALA A 118 -14.47 14.27 24.06
C ALA A 118 -14.91 14.40 25.53
N ARG A 119 -14.24 13.71 26.46
CA ARG A 119 -14.49 13.81 27.90
C ARG A 119 -13.73 14.97 28.58
N SER A 120 -12.80 15.61 27.88
CA SER A 120 -12.00 16.73 28.39
C SER A 120 -12.67 18.09 28.11
N GLU A 121 -12.02 19.19 28.51
CA GLU A 121 -12.41 20.55 28.10
C GLU A 121 -12.01 20.90 26.65
N GLY A 122 -11.49 19.91 25.90
CA GLY A 122 -10.99 20.03 24.55
C GLY A 122 -9.48 20.33 24.49
N PRO A 123 -8.83 20.07 23.34
CA PRO A 123 -7.39 20.23 23.17
C PRO A 123 -6.92 21.70 23.27
N ASP A 124 -7.84 22.67 23.11
CA ASP A 124 -7.52 24.10 23.24
C ASP A 124 -7.32 24.55 24.69
N LYS A 125 -7.86 23.79 25.66
CA LYS A 125 -7.90 24.18 27.08
C LYS A 125 -7.21 23.17 27.99
N ASP A 126 -7.21 21.89 27.61
CA ASP A 126 -6.59 20.80 28.35
C ASP A 126 -5.32 20.32 27.63
N LEU A 127 -4.16 20.55 28.25
CA LEU A 127 -2.86 20.13 27.73
C LEU A 127 -2.77 18.60 27.55
N SER A 128 -3.47 17.83 28.38
CA SER A 128 -3.50 16.36 28.28
C SER A 128 -4.30 15.94 27.04
N ALA A 129 -5.43 16.61 26.79
CA ALA A 129 -6.21 16.39 25.58
C ALA A 129 -5.44 16.79 24.32
N LYS A 130 -4.66 17.87 24.37
CA LYS A 130 -3.78 18.26 23.28
C LYS A 130 -2.70 17.21 22.99
N ALA A 131 -2.06 16.66 24.02
CA ALA A 131 -1.07 15.60 23.85
C ALA A 131 -1.67 14.32 23.23
N VAL A 132 -2.90 13.96 23.59
CA VAL A 132 -3.64 12.84 22.95
C VAL A 132 -3.94 13.16 21.49
N GLN A 133 -4.43 14.37 21.20
CA GLN A 133 -4.71 14.84 19.85
C GLN A 133 -3.46 14.75 18.96
N ASP A 134 -2.32 15.27 19.43
CA ASP A 134 -1.08 15.29 18.64
C ASP A 134 -0.61 13.86 18.28
N LYS A 135 -0.71 12.92 19.23
CA LYS A 135 -0.39 11.50 18.97
C LYS A 135 -1.37 10.85 17.99
N LEU A 136 -2.67 11.16 18.09
CA LEU A 136 -3.66 10.68 17.13
C LEU A 136 -3.39 11.22 15.74
N ASP A 137 -3.13 12.53 15.62
CA ASP A 137 -2.87 13.19 14.35
C ASP A 137 -1.62 12.57 13.69
N GLN A 138 -0.55 12.33 14.45
CA GLN A 138 0.64 11.63 13.96
C GLN A 138 0.33 10.19 13.50
N MET A 139 -0.40 9.41 14.31
CA MET A 139 -0.77 8.04 13.98
C MET A 139 -1.64 7.97 12.71
N VAL A 140 -2.64 8.85 12.60
CA VAL A 140 -3.55 8.94 11.45
C VAL A 140 -2.79 9.39 10.20
N PHE A 141 -1.90 10.36 10.32
CA PHE A 141 -1.05 10.80 9.22
C PHE A 141 -0.17 9.66 8.70
N LEU A 142 0.55 8.96 9.59
CA LEU A 142 1.40 7.83 9.20
C LEU A 142 0.60 6.71 8.55
N TRP A 143 -0.57 6.38 9.09
CA TRP A 143 -1.45 5.37 8.51
C TRP A 143 -1.83 5.72 7.07
N SER A 144 -2.28 6.96 6.84
CA SER A 144 -2.64 7.45 5.51
C SER A 144 -1.46 7.52 4.55
N ASP A 145 -0.28 7.95 5.04
CA ASP A 145 0.95 8.03 4.26
C ASP A 145 1.40 6.65 3.78
N ILE A 146 1.36 5.64 4.65
CA ILE A 146 1.67 4.26 4.30
C ILE A 146 0.72 3.74 3.21
N GLN A 147 -0.59 4.00 3.33
CA GLN A 147 -1.56 3.57 2.32
C GLN A 147 -1.27 4.20 0.95
N ALA A 148 -1.01 5.51 0.91
CA ALA A 148 -0.65 6.21 -0.32
C ALA A 148 0.66 5.68 -0.93
N LEU A 149 1.68 5.44 -0.11
CA LEU A 149 2.97 4.89 -0.56
C LEU A 149 2.84 3.47 -1.11
N LEU A 150 1.99 2.62 -0.49
CA LEU A 150 1.73 1.27 -0.98
C LEU A 150 1.03 1.30 -2.34
N GLU A 151 0.02 2.16 -2.50
CA GLU A 151 -0.72 2.33 -3.76
C GLU A 151 0.19 2.88 -4.88
N GLU A 152 0.99 3.91 -4.58
CA GLU A 152 1.94 4.47 -5.54
C GLU A 152 2.98 3.43 -5.98
N ARG A 153 3.51 2.66 -5.02
CA ARG A 153 4.51 1.62 -5.31
C ARG A 153 3.91 0.47 -6.11
N GLU A 154 2.69 0.05 -5.81
CA GLU A 154 1.98 -0.99 -6.57
C GLU A 154 1.75 -0.54 -8.01
N GLY A 155 1.26 0.69 -8.22
CA GLY A 155 1.05 1.24 -9.56
C GLY A 155 2.34 1.26 -10.37
N LYS A 156 3.45 1.73 -9.80
CA LYS A 156 4.76 1.71 -10.47
C LYS A 156 5.25 0.31 -10.83
N LEU A 157 5.03 -0.68 -9.94
CA LEU A 157 5.43 -2.07 -10.21
C LEU A 157 4.60 -2.67 -11.34
N LEU A 158 3.29 -2.39 -11.39
CA LEU A 158 2.41 -2.83 -12.47
C LEU A 158 2.79 -2.19 -13.82
N ASP A 159 3.00 -0.88 -13.86
CA ASP A 159 3.39 -0.17 -15.09
C ASP A 159 4.70 -0.73 -15.66
N VAL A 160 5.69 -0.99 -14.79
CA VAL A 160 6.98 -1.56 -15.20
C VAL A 160 6.85 -3.02 -15.60
N MET A 161 5.97 -3.80 -14.94
CA MET A 161 5.68 -5.18 -15.31
C MET A 161 5.17 -5.26 -16.74
N ASP A 162 4.11 -4.50 -17.05
CA ASP A 162 3.48 -4.52 -18.37
C ASP A 162 4.47 -4.11 -19.46
N LEU A 163 5.30 -3.09 -19.19
CA LEU A 163 6.34 -2.65 -20.11
C LEU A 163 7.46 -3.68 -20.29
N ALA A 164 7.89 -4.35 -19.21
CA ALA A 164 8.91 -5.39 -19.26
C ALA A 164 8.41 -6.63 -20.01
N GLU A 165 7.19 -7.09 -19.75
CA GLU A 165 6.58 -8.22 -20.46
C GLU A 165 6.49 -7.95 -21.96
N LYS A 166 6.04 -6.74 -22.34
CA LYS A 166 5.98 -6.32 -23.73
C LYS A 166 7.36 -6.29 -24.39
N PHE A 167 8.32 -5.62 -23.74
CA PHE A 167 9.70 -5.53 -24.23
C PHE A 167 10.31 -6.90 -24.48
N TRP A 168 10.22 -7.81 -23.51
CA TRP A 168 10.83 -9.14 -23.65
C TRP A 168 10.10 -10.02 -24.66
N CYS A 169 8.78 -9.91 -24.79
CA CYS A 169 8.01 -10.63 -25.81
C CYS A 169 8.42 -10.17 -27.22
N ASP A 170 8.38 -8.87 -27.48
CA ASP A 170 8.69 -8.30 -28.79
C ASP A 170 10.18 -8.49 -29.14
N HIS A 171 11.09 -8.38 -28.17
CA HIS A 171 12.50 -8.70 -28.32
C HIS A 171 12.74 -10.17 -28.69
N CYS A 172 12.05 -11.11 -28.03
CA CYS A 172 12.17 -12.54 -28.34
C CYS A 172 11.60 -12.87 -29.73
N ALA A 173 10.47 -12.27 -30.11
CA ALA A 173 9.90 -12.40 -31.45
C ALA A 173 10.89 -11.89 -32.50
N LEU A 174 11.47 -10.71 -32.29
CA LEU A 174 12.46 -10.13 -33.19
C LEU A 174 13.71 -11.03 -33.34
N ILE A 175 14.23 -11.60 -32.25
CA ILE A 175 15.34 -12.56 -32.31
C ILE A 175 14.98 -13.78 -33.16
N ALA A 176 13.77 -14.31 -32.99
CA ALA A 176 13.31 -15.46 -33.77
C ALA A 176 13.25 -15.12 -35.27
N THR A 177 12.63 -13.99 -35.63
CA THR A 177 12.55 -13.54 -37.03
C THR A 177 13.94 -13.31 -37.62
N ILE A 178 14.83 -12.60 -36.90
CA ILE A 178 16.24 -12.40 -37.32
C ILE A 178 16.92 -13.72 -37.64
N LYS A 179 16.71 -14.75 -36.80
CA LYS A 179 17.32 -16.06 -37.00
C LYS A 179 16.74 -16.75 -38.24
N ASP A 180 15.43 -16.72 -38.41
CA ASP A 180 14.75 -17.30 -39.56
C ASP A 180 15.21 -16.61 -40.87
N SER A 181 15.32 -15.28 -40.88
CA SER A 181 15.85 -14.52 -42.02
C SER A 181 17.33 -14.86 -42.31
N GLN A 182 18.16 -15.05 -41.27
CA GLN A 182 19.55 -15.49 -41.44
C GLN A 182 19.67 -16.91 -42.01
N ASP A 183 18.78 -17.82 -41.60
CA ASP A 183 18.76 -19.18 -42.11
C ASP A 183 18.26 -19.21 -43.56
N LEU A 184 17.23 -18.41 -43.88
CA LEU A 184 16.72 -18.20 -45.24
C LEU A 184 17.80 -17.65 -46.19
N LEU A 185 18.63 -16.70 -45.74
CA LEU A 185 19.76 -16.20 -46.55
C LEU A 185 20.84 -17.25 -46.81
N LYS A 186 21.10 -18.16 -45.87
CA LYS A 186 22.10 -19.22 -46.07
C LYS A 186 21.66 -20.24 -47.11
N GLU A 187 20.36 -20.34 -47.38
CA GLU A 187 19.82 -21.19 -48.44
C GLU A 187 20.05 -20.60 -49.84
N LEU A 188 20.44 -19.33 -49.97
CA LEU A 188 20.86 -18.80 -51.27
C LEU A 188 22.19 -19.40 -51.70
N GLU A 189 22.15 -20.17 -52.79
CA GLU A 189 23.35 -20.62 -53.50
C GLU A 189 24.07 -19.46 -54.18
N GLU A 190 25.33 -19.70 -54.58
CA GLU A 190 26.10 -18.75 -55.39
C GLU A 190 25.33 -18.35 -56.67
N PRO A 191 25.57 -17.14 -57.22
CA PRO A 191 24.87 -16.68 -58.41
C PRO A 191 24.93 -17.70 -59.56
N GLY A 192 23.76 -18.10 -60.05
CA GLY A 192 23.67 -19.07 -61.15
C GLY A 192 24.22 -18.50 -62.46
N VAL A 193 24.69 -19.37 -63.36
CA VAL A 193 25.08 -18.98 -64.73
C VAL A 193 23.89 -18.93 -65.71
N ASP A 194 22.76 -19.56 -65.35
CA ASP A 194 21.54 -19.56 -66.15
C ASP A 194 20.70 -18.30 -65.88
N PRO A 195 20.29 -17.53 -66.90
CA PRO A 195 19.48 -16.32 -66.73
C PRO A 195 18.17 -16.53 -65.96
N SER A 196 17.55 -17.71 -66.05
CA SER A 196 16.32 -18.04 -65.31
C SER A 196 16.55 -18.18 -63.81
N VAL A 197 17.67 -18.80 -63.40
CA VAL A 197 18.08 -18.95 -62.00
C VAL A 197 18.45 -17.59 -61.42
N VAL A 198 19.19 -16.76 -62.17
CA VAL A 198 19.52 -15.38 -61.74
C VAL A 198 18.26 -14.56 -61.52
N LYS A 199 17.26 -14.68 -62.40
CA LYS A 199 16.00 -13.95 -62.23
C LYS A 199 15.25 -14.38 -60.96
N GLN A 200 15.21 -15.68 -60.67
CA GLN A 200 14.59 -16.19 -59.44
C GLN A 200 15.33 -15.71 -58.17
N GLN A 201 16.68 -15.70 -58.21
CA GLN A 201 17.50 -15.14 -57.13
C GLN A 201 17.25 -13.63 -56.95
N GLN A 202 17.04 -12.87 -58.03
CA GLN A 202 16.70 -11.45 -57.94
C GLN A 202 15.33 -11.22 -57.28
N GLU A 203 14.30 -11.97 -57.67
CA GLU A 203 12.96 -11.88 -57.08
C GLU A 203 13.01 -12.24 -55.57
N PHE A 204 13.79 -13.23 -55.18
CA PHE A 204 14.02 -13.56 -53.78
C PHE A 204 14.67 -12.40 -53.00
N VAL A 205 15.77 -11.85 -53.52
CA VAL A 205 16.50 -10.75 -52.85
C VAL A 205 15.63 -9.50 -52.74
N GLU A 206 14.74 -9.25 -53.70
CA GLU A 206 13.79 -8.15 -53.62
C GLU A 206 12.77 -8.36 -52.50
N GLY A 207 12.16 -9.55 -52.39
CA GLY A 207 11.27 -9.88 -51.26
C GLY A 207 11.99 -9.83 -49.91
N PHE A 208 13.25 -10.24 -49.87
CA PHE A 208 14.05 -10.20 -48.64
C PHE A 208 14.37 -8.76 -48.18
N LYS A 209 14.41 -7.79 -49.11
CA LYS A 209 14.52 -6.37 -48.72
C LYS A 209 13.27 -5.89 -47.99
N GLU A 210 12.08 -6.33 -48.40
CA GLU A 210 10.83 -6.01 -47.69
C GLU A 210 10.83 -6.61 -46.28
N GLU A 211 11.36 -7.83 -46.12
CA GLU A 211 11.54 -8.47 -44.81
C GLU A 211 12.54 -7.69 -43.92
N LEU A 212 13.64 -7.21 -44.50
CA LEU A 212 14.60 -6.35 -43.82
C LEU A 212 13.99 -5.02 -43.34
N ASP A 213 13.12 -4.41 -44.14
CA ASP A 213 12.40 -3.21 -43.75
C ASP A 213 11.47 -3.50 -42.56
N GLY A 214 10.75 -4.63 -42.56
CA GLY A 214 9.93 -5.08 -41.43
C GLY A 214 10.75 -5.31 -40.15
N LEU A 215 11.92 -5.96 -40.26
CA LEU A 215 12.84 -6.12 -39.12
C LEU A 215 13.32 -4.79 -38.55
N GLN A 216 13.47 -3.77 -39.39
CA GLN A 216 13.87 -2.43 -38.96
C GLN A 216 12.73 -1.71 -38.21
N GLU A 217 11.48 -1.88 -38.65
CA GLU A 217 10.30 -1.37 -37.94
C GLU A 217 10.15 -2.03 -36.55
N ASP A 218 10.26 -3.36 -36.48
CA ASP A 218 10.20 -4.11 -35.22
C ASP A 218 11.33 -3.70 -34.25
N LEU A 219 12.54 -3.48 -34.78
CA LEU A 219 13.68 -2.99 -33.99
C LEU A 219 13.39 -1.61 -33.36
N ASP A 220 12.75 -0.72 -34.11
CA ASP A 220 12.42 0.62 -33.60
C ASP A 220 11.33 0.55 -32.52
N VAL A 221 10.37 -0.39 -32.64
CA VAL A 221 9.41 -0.69 -31.56
C VAL A 221 10.13 -1.16 -30.29
N VAL A 222 11.02 -2.16 -30.39
CA VAL A 222 11.79 -2.68 -29.25
C VAL A 222 12.69 -1.61 -28.63
N ARG A 223 13.29 -0.73 -29.44
CA ARG A 223 14.09 0.41 -28.95
C ARG A 223 13.28 1.41 -28.15
N ASN A 224 12.08 1.75 -28.62
CA ASN A 224 11.20 2.68 -27.93
C ASN A 224 10.77 2.13 -26.57
N GLN A 225 10.33 0.87 -26.53
CA GLN A 225 9.99 0.17 -25.29
C GLN A 225 11.18 0.09 -24.33
N GLY A 226 12.37 -0.22 -24.85
CA GLY A 226 13.60 -0.26 -24.05
C GLY A 226 14.00 1.12 -23.51
N ALA A 227 13.78 2.19 -24.27
CA ALA A 227 14.02 3.56 -23.80
C ALA A 227 13.07 3.93 -22.66
N GLU A 228 11.78 3.60 -22.77
CA GLU A 228 10.81 3.76 -21.69
C GLU A 228 11.24 2.95 -20.45
N LEU A 229 11.62 1.69 -20.63
CA LEU A 229 12.01 0.82 -19.53
C LEU A 229 13.27 1.31 -18.81
N LEU A 230 14.24 1.90 -19.54
CA LEU A 230 15.43 2.55 -18.99
C LEU A 230 15.12 3.78 -18.11
N THR A 231 13.96 4.42 -18.30
CA THR A 231 13.52 5.54 -17.44
C THR A 231 12.82 5.05 -16.18
N ALA A 232 12.19 3.88 -16.23
CA ALA A 232 11.36 3.36 -15.16
C ALA A 232 12.08 2.36 -14.23
N CYS A 233 13.12 1.68 -14.71
CA CYS A 233 13.84 0.66 -13.93
C CYS A 233 14.98 1.22 -13.07
N GLY A 234 15.45 0.39 -12.15
CA GLY A 234 16.63 0.70 -11.32
C GLY A 234 17.94 0.71 -12.13
N GLU A 235 18.90 1.54 -11.69
CA GLU A 235 20.24 1.64 -12.29
C GLU A 235 20.96 0.30 -12.54
N PRO A 236 20.89 -0.72 -11.63
CA PRO A 236 21.58 -2.00 -11.84
C PRO A 236 21.15 -2.75 -13.09
N ASP A 237 19.91 -2.55 -13.55
CA ASP A 237 19.32 -3.33 -14.65
C ASP A 237 19.40 -2.61 -16.00
N LYS A 238 19.74 -1.32 -16.02
CA LYS A 238 19.92 -0.54 -17.27
C LYS A 238 20.91 -1.17 -18.25
N PRO A 239 22.05 -1.74 -17.84
CA PRO A 239 22.97 -2.41 -18.76
C PRO A 239 22.37 -3.63 -19.46
N VAL A 240 21.42 -4.33 -18.81
CA VAL A 240 20.76 -5.53 -19.37
C VAL A 240 19.95 -5.13 -20.60
N ILE A 241 19.09 -4.11 -20.46
CA ILE A 241 18.26 -3.59 -21.57
C ILE A 241 19.14 -3.14 -22.73
N LYS A 242 20.19 -2.32 -22.44
CA LYS A 242 21.09 -1.78 -23.47
C LYS A 242 21.76 -2.90 -24.27
N LYS A 243 22.30 -3.91 -23.57
CA LYS A 243 22.94 -5.05 -24.22
C LYS A 243 21.97 -5.82 -25.11
N SER A 244 20.74 -6.05 -24.65
CA SER A 244 19.71 -6.74 -25.42
C SER A 244 19.36 -6.01 -26.72
N ILE A 245 19.27 -4.67 -26.69
CA ILE A 245 19.01 -3.83 -27.87
C ILE A 245 20.21 -3.78 -28.81
N ASP A 246 21.42 -3.68 -28.26
CA ASP A 246 22.67 -3.66 -29.04
C ASP A 246 22.85 -4.97 -29.82
N GLU A 247 22.50 -6.10 -29.22
CA GLU A 247 22.57 -7.43 -29.83
C GLU A 247 21.65 -7.54 -31.07
N VAL A 248 20.36 -7.22 -30.94
CA VAL A 248 19.43 -7.26 -32.08
C VAL A 248 19.80 -6.23 -33.15
N THR A 249 20.26 -5.05 -32.74
CA THR A 249 20.76 -4.01 -33.65
C THR A 249 21.96 -4.51 -34.46
N PHE A 250 22.90 -5.20 -33.82
CA PHE A 250 24.07 -5.76 -34.48
C PHE A 250 23.68 -6.87 -35.47
N ASN A 251 22.76 -7.75 -35.07
CA ASN A 251 22.32 -8.87 -35.90
C ASN A 251 21.59 -8.41 -37.17
N ILE A 252 20.69 -7.42 -37.08
CA ILE A 252 20.00 -6.86 -38.25
C ILE A 252 20.99 -6.18 -39.19
N LYS A 253 21.94 -5.40 -38.65
CA LYS A 253 23.01 -4.81 -39.48
C LYS A 253 23.81 -5.86 -40.22
N LYS A 254 24.12 -6.99 -39.58
CA LYS A 254 24.85 -8.09 -40.22
C LYS A 254 24.06 -8.67 -41.40
N ILE A 255 22.75 -8.84 -41.27
CA ILE A 255 21.89 -9.29 -42.37
C ILE A 255 21.98 -8.30 -43.55
N GLY A 256 21.87 -7.00 -43.31
CA GLY A 256 21.96 -5.98 -44.37
C GLY A 256 23.32 -5.85 -45.07
N TYR A 257 24.39 -6.44 -44.52
CA TYR A 257 25.73 -6.49 -45.14
C TYR A 257 26.13 -7.88 -45.67
N SER A 258 25.27 -8.90 -45.50
CA SER A 258 25.49 -10.27 -45.99
C SER A 258 25.03 -10.39 -47.43
#